data_AF-A0A447GKY5-F1
#
_entry.id   AF-A0A447GKY5-F1
#
_cell.length_a   1.000
_cell.length_b   1.000
_cell.length_c   1.000
_cell.angle_alpha   90.00
_cell.angle_beta   90.00
_cell.angle_gamma   90.00
#
_symmetry.space_group_name_H-M   'P 1'
#
loop_
_entity.id
_entity.type
_entity.pdbx_description
1 polymer ?
#
loop_
_entity_poly.entity_id
_entity_poly.type
_entity_poly.pdbx_seq_one_letter_code
_entity_poly.pdbx_strand_id
1 'polypeptide(L)'
;MTMLAARILLAGVFAIAALAKLSDWAGVRRAVVAFGVPKAAAAVVGSVLVAMELGVVLLLVGGWAYRGAVLALLALTGFSAAILVNLARGRSLDCHCFGRLSAGTLGWPTLARNGCLATIAAFVALDGRFSWSLAMLALVMFALWIGPVAYRRWTTRAGTSVNGPALPDRTGQVWTLDRLSADHRPVVFIFSQPGCGACAALLPEVDQWQRDLGERVTVALVSTAPTNHVVPFELIDEQRLSFASYGITATPSAVLIDNGRRLSSASGAPAIKDLVQRAVQVAAESRFTRRGLLRHASVGLASAGVLPALAACDTGHNGTASLDTKALEVDGAWLCDQTFALCTTAPCVPSATDPTISVCDCVVVNGYSIGFKTCPERAQSGTSVRSAFSTVNVNTEFGVLSCPSGVPWANCLDVECEIDPTNPARARCQCITVKTGESRTFGGGCDTDTCTSTIWSAATPDLPGSTQYKKGMKKLGQPVEFPTTCPA
;
A
#
# COMPACT_ATOMS: atom_id res chain seq x y z
N MET A 1 4.04 -38.04 18.79
CA MET A 1 3.13 -36.97 18.29
C MET A 1 3.91 -35.77 17.75
N THR A 2 4.85 -35.21 18.49
CA THR A 2 5.69 -34.05 18.09
C THR A 2 6.49 -34.27 16.79
N MET A 3 7.11 -35.43 16.62
CA MET A 3 7.85 -35.79 15.39
C MET A 3 6.99 -35.82 14.13
N LEU A 4 5.80 -36.41 14.22
CA LEU A 4 4.87 -36.49 13.11
C LEU A 4 4.35 -35.09 12.73
N ALA A 5 4.03 -34.27 13.74
CA ALA A 5 3.59 -32.89 13.52
C ALA A 5 4.67 -32.04 12.82
N ALA A 6 5.94 -32.15 13.25
CA ALA A 6 7.06 -31.46 12.62
C ALA A 6 7.24 -31.85 11.14
N ARG A 7 7.13 -33.15 10.82
CA ARG A 7 7.20 -33.67 9.45
C ARG A 7 6.06 -33.17 8.58
N ILE A 8 4.83 -33.23 9.08
CA ILE A 8 3.64 -32.75 8.35
C ILE A 8 3.73 -31.24 8.09
N LEU A 9 4.14 -30.46 9.10
CA LEU A 9 4.31 -29.02 8.95
C LEU A 9 5.34 -28.67 7.88
N LEU A 10 6.54 -29.28 7.92
CA LEU A 10 7.57 -29.05 6.92
C LEU A 10 7.12 -29.49 5.52
N ALA A 11 6.52 -30.68 5.40
CA ALA A 11 6.01 -31.17 4.13
C ALA A 11 4.92 -30.22 3.57
N GLY A 12 4.01 -29.72 4.40
CA GLY A 12 2.98 -28.76 3.99
C GLY A 12 3.58 -27.45 3.47
N VAL A 13 4.57 -26.88 4.17
CA VAL A 13 5.24 -25.64 3.74
C VAL A 13 5.95 -25.83 2.40
N PHE A 14 6.71 -26.91 2.23
CA PHE A 14 7.41 -27.20 0.97
C PHE A 14 6.43 -27.55 -0.17
N ALA A 15 5.32 -28.22 0.11
CA ALA A 15 4.29 -28.50 -0.88
C ALA A 15 3.65 -27.21 -1.40
N ILE A 16 3.26 -26.29 -0.51
CA ILE A 16 2.72 -24.98 -0.88
C ILE A 16 3.77 -24.20 -1.69
N ALA A 17 5.03 -24.22 -1.28
CA ALA A 17 6.11 -23.56 -2.00
C ALA A 17 6.32 -24.12 -3.42
N ALA A 18 6.28 -25.44 -3.59
CA ALA A 18 6.41 -26.11 -4.88
C ALA A 18 5.21 -25.80 -5.79
N LEU A 19 3.98 -25.91 -5.27
CA LEU A 19 2.75 -25.60 -5.99
C LEU A 19 2.73 -24.14 -6.48
N ALA A 20 3.14 -23.20 -5.63
CA ALA A 20 3.21 -21.79 -5.99
C ALA A 20 4.27 -21.49 -7.07
N LYS A 21 5.38 -22.26 -7.09
CA LYS A 21 6.41 -22.13 -8.14
C LYS A 21 6.00 -22.80 -9.45
N LEU A 22 5.26 -23.91 -9.38
CA LEU A 22 4.71 -24.58 -10.56
C LEU A 22 3.66 -23.73 -11.27
N SER A 23 2.87 -22.95 -10.52
CA SER A 23 1.87 -22.04 -11.11
C SER A 23 2.47 -20.78 -11.74
N ASP A 24 3.69 -20.38 -11.35
CA ASP A 24 4.39 -19.19 -11.89
C ASP A 24 5.83 -19.52 -12.33
N TRP A 25 5.95 -20.35 -13.37
CA TRP A 25 7.25 -20.75 -13.90
C TRP A 25 8.10 -19.58 -14.41
N ALA A 26 7.44 -18.55 -14.97
CA ALA A 26 8.10 -17.33 -15.39
C ALA A 26 8.67 -16.56 -14.19
N GLY A 27 7.93 -16.47 -13.08
CA GLY A 27 8.40 -15.94 -11.81
C GLY A 27 9.61 -16.67 -11.25
N VAL A 28 9.64 -18.01 -11.30
CA VAL A 28 10.79 -18.81 -10.85
C VAL A 28 12.06 -18.44 -11.62
N ARG A 29 11.99 -18.37 -12.95
CA ARG A 29 13.15 -18.02 -13.79
C ARG A 29 13.64 -16.60 -13.50
N ARG A 30 12.71 -15.64 -13.40
CA ARG A 30 13.01 -14.24 -13.07
C ARG A 30 13.71 -14.13 -11.71
N ALA A 31 13.21 -14.84 -10.70
CA ALA A 31 13.81 -14.88 -9.39
C ALA A 31 15.24 -15.43 -9.41
N VAL A 32 15.46 -16.57 -10.07
CA VAL A 32 16.79 -17.20 -10.19
C VAL A 32 17.80 -16.25 -10.86
N VAL A 33 17.38 -15.53 -11.91
CA VAL A 33 18.22 -14.50 -12.55
C VAL A 33 18.52 -13.34 -11.60
N ALA A 34 17.54 -12.87 -10.82
CA ALA A 34 17.72 -11.80 -9.86
C ALA A 34 18.75 -12.16 -8.76
N PHE A 35 18.88 -13.43 -8.41
CA PHE A 35 19.93 -13.93 -7.51
C PHE A 35 21.33 -14.04 -8.16
N GLY A 36 21.48 -13.65 -9.43
CA GLY A 36 22.75 -13.58 -10.13
C GLY A 36 23.08 -14.80 -10.99
N VAL A 37 22.13 -15.73 -11.19
CA VAL A 37 22.32 -16.88 -12.08
C VAL A 37 22.15 -16.45 -13.55
N PRO A 38 23.06 -16.82 -14.47
CA PRO A 38 22.93 -16.48 -15.89
C PRO A 38 21.61 -16.99 -16.49
N LYS A 39 21.01 -16.21 -17.40
CA LYS A 39 19.72 -16.53 -18.05
C LYS A 39 19.68 -17.93 -18.67
N ALA A 40 20.80 -18.38 -19.26
CA ALA A 40 20.92 -19.71 -19.86
C ALA A 40 20.77 -20.85 -18.84
N ALA A 41 21.24 -20.64 -17.60
CA ALA A 41 21.16 -21.62 -16.52
C ALA A 41 19.88 -21.48 -15.67
N ALA A 42 19.19 -20.34 -15.75
CA ALA A 42 18.06 -20.02 -14.87
C ALA A 42 16.90 -21.01 -14.97
N ALA A 43 16.61 -21.51 -16.17
CA ALA A 43 15.59 -22.53 -16.38
C ALA A 43 15.94 -23.86 -15.69
N VAL A 44 17.21 -24.29 -15.80
CA VAL A 44 17.69 -25.54 -15.20
C VAL A 44 17.71 -25.42 -13.68
N VAL A 45 18.27 -24.33 -13.15
CA VAL A 45 18.32 -24.08 -11.70
C VAL A 45 16.92 -23.97 -11.11
N GLY A 46 15.98 -23.31 -11.81
CA GLY A 46 14.57 -23.28 -11.42
C GLY A 46 13.93 -24.67 -11.33
N SER A 47 14.19 -25.53 -12.32
CA SER A 47 13.72 -26.93 -12.31
C SER A 47 14.31 -27.74 -11.18
N VAL A 48 15.60 -27.61 -10.93
CA VAL A 48 16.27 -28.30 -9.81
C VAL A 48 15.68 -27.84 -8.49
N LEU A 49 15.38 -26.55 -8.32
CA LEU A 49 14.78 -26.02 -7.10
C LEU A 49 13.37 -26.61 -6.86
N VAL A 50 12.50 -26.59 -7.87
CA VAL A 50 11.14 -27.15 -7.72
C VAL A 50 11.18 -28.67 -7.51
N ALA A 51 12.05 -29.38 -8.24
CA ALA A 51 12.23 -30.82 -8.04
C ALA A 51 12.75 -31.15 -6.64
N MET A 52 13.66 -30.33 -6.10
CA MET A 52 14.15 -30.44 -4.73
C MET A 52 13.01 -30.25 -3.71
N GLU A 53 12.14 -29.25 -3.90
CA GLU A 53 11.00 -28.99 -3.00
C GLU A 53 10.02 -30.16 -3.00
N LEU A 54 9.67 -30.69 -4.18
CA LEU A 54 8.84 -31.90 -4.30
C LEU A 54 9.52 -33.12 -3.68
N GLY A 55 10.84 -33.26 -3.87
CA GLY A 55 11.64 -34.32 -3.27
C GLY A 55 11.61 -34.28 -1.74
N VAL A 56 11.69 -33.09 -1.13
CA VAL A 56 11.54 -32.91 0.32
C VAL A 56 10.18 -33.44 0.80
N VAL A 57 9.10 -33.07 0.12
CA VAL A 57 7.74 -33.52 0.47
C VAL A 57 7.63 -35.04 0.40
N LEU A 58 8.05 -35.63 -0.72
CA LEU A 58 8.00 -37.08 -0.94
C LEU A 58 8.80 -37.85 0.10
N LEU A 59 10.00 -37.40 0.44
CA LEU A 59 10.86 -38.06 1.42
C LEU A 59 10.33 -37.92 2.86
N LEU A 60 9.78 -36.75 3.22
CA LEU A 60 9.21 -36.52 4.55
C LEU A 60 7.94 -37.35 4.80
N VAL A 61 7.13 -37.60 3.75
CA VAL A 61 5.90 -38.40 3.84
C VAL A 61 6.18 -39.90 3.63
N GLY A 62 7.02 -40.26 2.65
CA GLY A 62 7.24 -41.63 2.18
C GLY A 62 8.14 -42.53 3.04
N GLY A 63 8.34 -42.20 4.32
CA GLY A 63 9.11 -43.03 5.27
C GLY A 63 10.61 -42.74 5.35
N TRP A 64 11.15 -41.86 4.49
CA TRP A 64 12.58 -41.49 4.46
C TRP A 64 12.82 -40.14 5.16
N ALA A 65 12.19 -39.96 6.32
CA ALA A 65 12.07 -38.66 6.99
C ALA A 65 13.43 -37.99 7.27
N TYR A 66 14.44 -38.77 7.65
CA TYR A 66 15.81 -38.27 7.84
C TYR A 66 16.35 -37.60 6.57
N ARG A 67 16.27 -38.28 5.42
CA ARG A 67 16.76 -37.75 4.14
C ARG A 67 15.98 -36.51 3.70
N GLY A 68 14.67 -36.53 3.87
CA GLY A 68 13.81 -35.37 3.60
C GLY A 68 14.16 -34.16 4.47
N ALA A 69 14.43 -34.38 5.76
CA ALA A 69 14.81 -33.34 6.71
C ALA A 69 16.20 -32.75 6.41
N VAL A 70 17.19 -33.58 6.08
CA VAL A 70 18.52 -33.12 5.66
C VAL A 70 18.42 -32.28 4.38
N LEU A 71 17.65 -32.74 3.38
CA LEU A 71 17.45 -32.00 2.14
C LEU A 71 16.75 -30.65 2.40
N ALA A 72 15.72 -30.62 3.24
CA ALA A 72 15.03 -29.39 3.64
C ALA A 72 15.99 -28.41 4.34
N LEU A 73 16.85 -28.91 5.23
CA LEU A 73 17.84 -28.11 5.94
C LEU A 73 18.85 -27.48 4.98
N LEU A 74 19.39 -28.27 4.03
CA LEU A 74 20.31 -27.78 3.00
C LEU A 74 19.64 -26.72 2.11
N ALA A 75 18.40 -26.94 1.71
CA ALA A 75 17.63 -26.00 0.91
C ALA A 75 17.44 -24.66 1.64
N LEU A 76 16.96 -24.71 2.89
CA LEU A 76 16.68 -23.53 3.72
C LEU A 76 17.95 -22.74 4.05
N THR A 77 19.04 -23.43 4.39
CA THR A 77 20.33 -22.79 4.68
C THR A 77 20.97 -22.20 3.44
N GLY A 78 20.96 -22.91 2.31
CA GLY A 78 21.48 -22.40 1.03
C GLY A 78 20.71 -21.16 0.55
N PHE A 79 19.37 -21.20 0.62
CA PHE A 79 18.55 -20.05 0.27
C PHE A 79 18.79 -18.87 1.23
N SER A 80 18.92 -19.13 2.53
CA SER A 80 19.21 -18.08 3.52
C SER A 80 20.59 -17.45 3.30
N ALA A 81 21.60 -18.23 2.95
CA ALA A 81 22.93 -17.73 2.59
C ALA A 81 22.88 -16.84 1.34
N ALA A 82 22.13 -17.24 0.31
CA ALA A 82 21.93 -16.42 -0.89
C ALA A 82 21.25 -15.08 -0.58
N ILE A 83 20.25 -15.07 0.30
CA ILE A 83 19.61 -13.83 0.79
C ILE A 83 20.62 -12.97 1.55
N LEU A 84 21.36 -13.56 2.50
CA LEU A 84 22.31 -12.85 3.35
C LEU A 84 23.42 -12.19 2.53
N VAL A 85 23.97 -12.88 1.53
CA VAL A 85 25.00 -12.33 0.62
C VAL A 85 24.46 -11.14 -0.17
N ASN A 86 23.21 -11.18 -0.61
CA ASN A 86 22.62 -10.06 -1.35
C ASN A 86 22.30 -8.87 -0.43
N LEU A 87 21.80 -9.13 0.79
CA LEU A 87 21.60 -8.09 1.80
C LEU A 87 22.92 -7.43 2.22
N ALA A 88 23.97 -8.21 2.45
CA ALA A 88 25.30 -7.70 2.80
C ALA A 88 25.92 -6.85 1.68
N ARG A 89 25.49 -7.06 0.42
CA ARG A 89 25.89 -6.27 -0.74
C ARG A 89 24.95 -5.08 -1.01
N GLY A 90 24.04 -4.77 -0.08
CA GLY A 90 23.08 -3.65 -0.20
C GLY A 90 22.01 -3.85 -1.28
N ARG A 91 21.81 -5.07 -1.77
CA ARG A 91 20.81 -5.37 -2.80
C ARG A 91 19.49 -5.73 -2.14
N SER A 92 18.48 -4.87 -2.26
CA SER A 92 17.09 -5.21 -1.93
C SER A 92 16.46 -5.94 -3.12
N LEU A 93 16.31 -7.25 -3.01
CA LEU A 93 15.65 -8.06 -4.03
C LEU A 93 14.14 -8.05 -3.78
N ASP A 94 13.36 -7.65 -4.78
CA ASP A 94 11.91 -7.78 -4.76
C ASP A 94 11.52 -9.27 -4.86
N CYS A 95 10.73 -9.76 -3.91
CA CYS A 95 10.26 -11.14 -3.91
C CYS A 95 9.37 -11.44 -5.12
N HIS A 96 9.82 -12.35 -5.99
CA HIS A 96 8.95 -13.15 -6.88
C HIS A 96 9.18 -14.67 -6.68
N CYS A 97 9.91 -15.09 -5.63
CA CYS A 97 10.29 -16.49 -5.39
C CYS A 97 9.14 -17.44 -5.02
N PHE A 98 7.96 -16.93 -4.64
CA PHE A 98 6.82 -17.73 -4.17
C PHE A 98 5.53 -17.47 -4.94
N GLY A 99 5.62 -16.96 -6.18
CA GLY A 99 4.46 -16.54 -6.97
C GLY A 99 3.62 -15.47 -6.25
N ARG A 100 2.32 -15.42 -6.56
CA ARG A 100 1.32 -14.44 -6.06
C ARG A 100 1.03 -14.48 -4.53
N LEU A 101 1.70 -15.36 -3.78
CA LEU A 101 1.40 -15.60 -2.36
C LEU A 101 2.34 -14.90 -1.37
N SER A 102 3.38 -14.19 -1.85
CA SER A 102 4.31 -13.47 -0.97
C SER A 102 4.86 -12.22 -1.65
N ALA A 103 4.21 -11.07 -1.42
CA ALA A 103 4.71 -9.76 -1.79
C ALA A 103 5.33 -9.08 -0.55
N GLY A 104 6.62 -8.82 -0.61
CA GLY A 104 7.39 -8.15 0.43
C GLY A 104 8.85 -8.03 0.04
N THR A 105 9.54 -7.00 0.50
CA THR A 105 10.98 -6.86 0.28
C THR A 105 11.73 -7.95 1.03
N LEU A 106 12.71 -8.60 0.39
CA LEU A 106 13.59 -9.55 1.07
C LEU A 106 14.33 -8.83 2.19
N GLY A 107 14.17 -9.28 3.44
CA GLY A 107 14.77 -8.65 4.62
C GLY A 107 14.98 -9.60 5.78
N TRP A 108 15.40 -9.05 6.93
CA TRP A 108 15.63 -9.80 8.17
C TRP A 108 14.49 -10.73 8.60
N PRO A 109 13.19 -10.37 8.44
CA PRO A 109 12.10 -11.29 8.76
C PRO A 109 12.11 -12.58 7.93
N THR A 110 12.58 -12.55 6.68
CA THR A 110 12.69 -13.74 5.82
C THR A 110 13.78 -14.69 6.32
N LEU A 111 14.91 -14.15 6.78
CA LEU A 111 15.96 -14.94 7.43
C LEU A 111 15.46 -15.56 8.74
N ALA A 112 14.72 -14.80 9.53
CA ALA A 112 14.10 -15.28 10.77
C ALA A 112 13.12 -16.45 10.51
N ARG A 113 12.24 -16.30 9.51
CA ARG A 113 11.32 -17.35 9.07
C ARG A 113 12.06 -18.61 8.62
N ASN A 114 13.05 -18.49 7.74
CA ASN A 114 13.81 -19.64 7.25
C ASN A 114 14.59 -20.32 8.38
N GLY A 115 15.16 -19.56 9.31
CA GLY A 115 15.82 -20.11 10.48
C GLY A 115 14.87 -20.89 11.37
N CYS A 116 13.65 -20.38 11.59
CA CYS A 116 12.61 -21.13 12.30
C CYS A 116 12.32 -22.48 11.61
N LEU A 117 12.10 -22.50 10.30
CA LEU A 117 11.87 -23.76 9.57
C LEU A 117 13.10 -24.69 9.60
N ALA A 118 14.31 -24.13 9.53
CA ALA A 118 15.56 -24.89 9.59
C ALA A 118 15.73 -25.57 10.94
N THR A 119 15.34 -24.94 12.06
CA THR A 119 15.36 -25.61 13.38
C THR A 119 14.42 -26.81 13.46
N ILE A 120 13.26 -26.73 12.81
CA ILE A 120 12.31 -27.85 12.73
C ILE A 120 12.88 -28.97 11.85
N ALA A 121 13.54 -28.62 10.74
CA ALA A 121 14.23 -29.59 9.89
C ALA A 121 15.37 -30.28 10.64
N ALA A 122 16.18 -29.52 11.40
CA ALA A 122 17.24 -30.05 12.25
C ALA A 122 16.69 -30.99 13.34
N PHE A 123 15.56 -30.65 13.96
CA PHE A 123 14.90 -31.51 14.94
C PHE A 123 14.51 -32.87 14.35
N VAL A 124 13.95 -32.90 13.14
CA VAL A 124 13.61 -34.15 12.43
C VAL A 124 14.87 -34.91 12.00
N ALA A 125 15.89 -34.21 11.49
CA ALA A 125 17.14 -34.83 11.03
C ALA A 125 17.96 -35.44 12.19
N LEU A 126 17.88 -34.86 13.38
CA LEU A 126 18.58 -35.34 14.58
C LEU A 126 17.75 -36.32 15.41
N ASP A 127 16.64 -36.81 14.87
CA ASP A 127 15.71 -37.73 15.54
C ASP A 127 15.29 -37.23 16.93
N GLY A 128 15.11 -35.91 17.05
CA GLY A 128 14.60 -35.26 18.25
C GLY A 128 15.64 -35.02 19.34
N ARG A 129 16.90 -35.35 19.08
CA ARG A 129 18.03 -34.99 19.95
C ARG A 129 18.14 -33.46 20.03
N PHE A 130 18.58 -32.95 21.19
CA PHE A 130 18.66 -31.51 21.48
C PHE A 130 17.33 -30.76 21.36
N SER A 131 16.20 -31.46 21.60
CA SER A 131 14.84 -30.92 21.49
C SER A 131 14.67 -29.56 22.18
N TRP A 132 15.22 -29.40 23.39
CA TRP A 132 15.10 -28.16 24.15
C TRP A 132 15.87 -26.99 23.51
N SER A 133 17.12 -27.21 23.10
CA SER A 133 17.94 -26.19 22.44
C SER A 133 17.35 -25.75 21.11
N LEU A 134 16.86 -26.72 20.32
CA LEU A 134 16.20 -26.43 19.04
C LEU A 134 14.85 -25.73 19.23
N ALA A 135 14.08 -26.10 20.26
CA ALA A 135 12.83 -25.42 20.58
C ALA A 135 13.06 -23.96 21.02
N MET A 136 14.09 -23.70 21.84
CA MET A 136 14.48 -22.34 22.23
C MET A 136 14.89 -21.52 21.01
N LEU A 137 15.72 -22.08 20.14
CA LEU A 137 16.14 -21.39 18.91
C LEU A 137 14.95 -21.14 17.97
N ALA A 138 14.05 -22.11 17.80
CA ALA A 138 12.83 -21.96 17.02
C ALA A 138 11.96 -20.81 17.56
N LEU A 139 11.82 -20.73 18.89
CA LEU A 139 11.01 -19.71 19.56
C LEU A 139 11.61 -18.30 19.41
N VAL A 140 12.94 -18.18 19.53
CA VAL A 140 13.66 -16.92 19.25
C VAL A 140 13.48 -16.49 17.80
N MET A 141 13.69 -17.41 16.84
CA MET A 141 13.55 -17.10 15.41
C MET A 141 12.10 -16.76 15.05
N PHE A 142 11.13 -17.43 15.67
CA PHE A 142 9.71 -17.10 15.53
C PHE A 142 9.42 -15.71 16.09
N ALA A 143 9.90 -15.38 17.29
CA ALA A 143 9.73 -14.06 17.90
C ALA A 143 10.36 -12.94 17.04
N LEU A 144 11.52 -13.17 16.42
CA LEU A 144 12.13 -12.22 15.48
C LEU A 144 11.32 -12.07 14.18
N TRP A 145 10.66 -13.14 13.75
CA TRP A 145 9.80 -13.12 12.56
C TRP A 145 8.48 -12.37 12.81
N ILE A 146 7.76 -12.69 13.89
CA ILE A 146 6.43 -12.12 14.18
C ILE A 146 6.48 -10.86 15.03
N GLY A 147 7.53 -10.68 15.83
CA GLY A 147 7.67 -9.60 16.82
C GLY A 147 7.51 -8.21 16.24
N PRO A 148 8.17 -7.85 15.12
CA PRO A 148 8.02 -6.53 14.52
C PRO A 148 6.58 -6.23 14.06
N VAL A 149 5.84 -7.23 13.58
CA VAL A 149 4.45 -7.08 13.14
C VAL A 149 3.52 -7.00 14.35
N ALA A 150 3.72 -7.87 15.35
CA ALA A 150 2.94 -7.90 16.58
C ALA A 150 3.12 -6.62 17.41
N TYR A 151 4.36 -6.14 17.53
CA TYR A 151 4.70 -4.89 18.21
C TYR A 151 4.03 -3.69 17.54
N ARG A 152 4.15 -3.56 16.22
CA ARG A 152 3.53 -2.46 15.46
C ARG A 152 2.01 -2.48 15.57
N ARG A 153 1.39 -3.67 15.50
CA ARG A 153 -0.06 -3.82 15.69
C ARG A 153 -0.51 -3.47 17.11
N TRP A 154 0.34 -3.68 18.11
CA TRP A 154 0.03 -3.37 19.51
C TRP A 154 0.15 -1.87 19.79
N THR A 155 1.18 -1.20 19.28
CA THR A 155 1.38 0.25 19.45
C THR A 155 0.38 1.10 18.66
N THR A 156 -0.24 0.57 17.59
CA THR A 156 -1.27 1.29 16.82
C THR A 156 -2.71 1.06 17.31
N ARG A 157 -2.92 0.34 18.43
CA ARG A 157 -4.28 0.11 18.98
C ARG A 157 -4.90 1.40 19.53
N ALA A 158 -6.22 1.53 19.33
CA ALA A 158 -7.03 2.58 19.96
C ALA A 158 -6.92 2.51 21.50
N GLY A 159 -6.81 3.67 22.15
CA GLY A 159 -6.71 3.83 23.60
C GLY A 159 -5.30 3.85 24.17
N THR A 160 -4.26 3.71 23.35
CA THR A 160 -2.86 3.85 23.78
C THR A 160 -2.53 5.32 24.07
N SER A 161 -1.81 5.57 25.17
CA SER A 161 -1.27 6.90 25.47
C SER A 161 -0.18 7.23 24.45
N VAL A 162 -0.26 8.44 23.90
CA VAL A 162 0.66 8.92 22.87
C VAL A 162 1.46 10.08 23.44
N ASN A 163 2.78 9.94 23.44
CA ASN A 163 3.67 11.09 23.57
C ASN A 163 3.70 11.78 22.21
N GLY A 164 2.95 12.87 22.06
CA GLY A 164 2.92 13.55 20.77
C GLY A 164 4.21 14.32 20.50
N PRO A 165 4.56 14.49 19.22
CA PRO A 165 5.86 14.97 18.82
C PRO A 165 5.97 16.48 19.09
N ALA A 166 7.20 16.93 19.38
CA ALA A 166 7.54 18.35 19.40
C ALA A 166 8.06 18.73 18.01
N LEU A 167 7.23 19.39 17.21
CA LEU A 167 7.57 19.72 15.83
C LEU A 167 7.55 21.24 15.60
N PRO A 168 8.51 21.79 14.83
CA PRO A 168 8.46 23.18 14.40
C PRO A 168 7.41 23.39 13.31
N ASP A 169 6.77 24.57 13.30
CA ASP A 169 6.00 25.05 12.15
C ASP A 169 6.89 25.78 11.12
N ARG A 170 6.27 26.36 10.08
CA ARG A 170 6.98 27.11 9.02
C ARG A 170 7.75 28.34 9.53
N THR A 171 7.39 28.87 10.70
CA THR A 171 8.07 30.03 11.33
C THR A 171 9.20 29.59 12.27
N GLY A 172 9.36 28.28 12.48
CA GLY A 172 10.30 27.70 13.44
C GLY A 172 9.74 27.63 14.87
N GLN A 173 8.48 27.97 15.10
CA GLN A 173 7.85 27.84 16.41
C GLN A 173 7.55 26.36 16.70
N VAL A 174 8.01 25.85 17.84
CA VAL A 174 7.82 24.45 18.23
C VAL A 174 6.47 24.24 18.92
N TRP A 175 5.72 23.26 18.41
CA TRP A 175 4.42 22.83 18.91
C TRP A 175 4.51 21.43 19.51
N THR A 176 4.00 21.30 20.74
CA THR A 176 3.86 20.02 21.45
C THR A 176 2.39 19.61 21.47
N LEU A 177 2.11 18.31 21.66
CA LEU A 177 0.74 17.82 21.76
C LEU A 177 -0.07 18.50 22.87
N ASP A 178 0.55 18.85 23.99
CA ASP A 178 -0.11 19.57 25.08
C ASP A 178 -0.58 20.98 24.66
N ARG A 179 0.22 21.67 23.83
CA ARG A 179 -0.19 22.96 23.25
C ARG A 179 -1.28 22.81 22.20
N LEU A 180 -1.21 21.75 21.39
CA LEU A 180 -2.19 21.46 20.33
C LEU A 180 -3.55 21.03 20.89
N SER A 181 -3.54 20.39 22.05
CA SER A 181 -4.73 19.96 22.80
C SER A 181 -5.22 21.02 23.80
N ALA A 182 -4.70 22.25 23.72
CA ALA A 182 -5.20 23.37 24.52
C ALA A 182 -6.72 23.51 24.39
N ASP A 183 -7.38 23.77 25.52
CA ASP A 183 -8.85 23.77 25.69
C ASP A 183 -9.54 22.40 25.59
N HIS A 184 -8.80 21.30 25.74
CA HIS A 184 -9.31 19.90 25.66
C HIS A 184 -9.96 19.58 24.31
N ARG A 185 -9.43 20.15 23.22
CA ARG A 185 -9.88 19.83 21.87
C ARG A 185 -9.22 18.53 21.39
N PRO A 186 -9.97 17.64 20.70
CA PRO A 186 -9.35 16.53 19.98
C PRO A 186 -8.43 17.08 18.89
N VAL A 187 -7.32 16.38 18.67
CA VAL A 187 -6.28 16.72 17.70
C VAL A 187 -6.29 15.70 16.58
N VAL A 188 -6.35 16.17 15.33
CA VAL A 188 -6.18 15.33 14.14
C VAL A 188 -4.83 15.68 13.50
N PHE A 189 -3.88 14.76 13.54
CA PHE A 189 -2.66 14.87 12.75
C PHE A 189 -2.90 14.27 11.37
N ILE A 190 -2.66 15.05 10.31
CA ILE A 190 -2.72 14.61 8.92
C ILE A 190 -1.29 14.57 8.39
N PHE A 191 -0.80 13.38 8.11
CA PHE A 191 0.53 13.12 7.59
C PHE A 191 0.56 13.23 6.06
N SER A 192 1.41 14.11 5.56
CA SER A 192 1.58 14.47 4.16
C SER A 192 3.06 14.40 3.77
N GLN A 193 3.36 14.37 2.48
CA GLN A 193 4.74 14.54 1.99
C GLN A 193 4.72 15.32 0.66
N PRO A 194 5.75 16.12 0.37
CA PRO A 194 5.91 16.74 -0.95
C PRO A 194 5.93 15.68 -2.06
N GLY A 195 5.39 16.02 -3.24
CA GLY A 195 5.30 15.09 -4.37
C GLY A 195 4.20 14.01 -4.25
N CYS A 196 3.44 13.99 -3.15
CA CYS A 196 2.26 13.13 -3.00
C CYS A 196 1.00 13.82 -3.56
N GLY A 197 0.55 13.40 -4.75
CA GLY A 197 -0.64 13.98 -5.40
C GLY A 197 -1.93 13.87 -4.58
N ALA A 198 -2.16 12.71 -3.93
CA ALA A 198 -3.30 12.53 -3.03
C ALA A 198 -3.23 13.44 -1.79
N CYS A 199 -2.03 13.78 -1.34
CA CYS A 199 -1.83 14.70 -0.23
C CYS A 199 -2.10 16.14 -0.68
N ALA A 200 -1.59 16.54 -1.85
CA ALA A 200 -1.82 17.85 -2.46
C ALA A 200 -3.32 18.12 -2.70
N ALA A 201 -4.05 17.11 -3.20
CA ALA A 201 -5.50 17.21 -3.42
C ALA A 201 -6.30 17.40 -2.12
N LEU A 202 -5.76 16.96 -0.98
CA LEU A 202 -6.40 17.10 0.32
C LEU A 202 -6.12 18.47 0.95
N LEU A 203 -5.06 19.18 0.56
CA LEU A 203 -4.61 20.41 1.23
C LEU A 203 -5.67 21.54 1.28
N PRO A 204 -6.46 21.80 0.23
CA PRO A 204 -7.52 22.83 0.30
C PRO A 204 -8.59 22.48 1.35
N GLU A 205 -8.91 21.20 1.51
CA GLU A 205 -9.85 20.75 2.53
C GLU A 205 -9.22 20.83 3.92
N VAL A 206 -7.92 20.52 4.05
CA VAL A 206 -7.20 20.72 5.32
C VAL A 206 -7.22 22.19 5.72
N ASP A 207 -6.95 23.10 4.78
CA ASP A 207 -7.03 24.55 4.99
C ASP A 207 -8.45 24.96 5.45
N GLN A 208 -9.48 24.46 4.76
CA GLN A 208 -10.86 24.70 5.16
C GLN A 208 -11.17 24.16 6.57
N TRP A 209 -10.77 22.92 6.89
CA TRP A 209 -11.00 22.33 8.21
C TRP A 209 -10.26 23.09 9.31
N GLN A 210 -9.05 23.58 9.06
CA GLN A 210 -8.30 24.39 10.02
C GLN A 210 -9.04 25.70 10.34
N ARG A 211 -9.65 26.34 9.32
CA ARG A 211 -10.44 27.56 9.51
C ARG A 211 -11.79 27.29 10.17
N ASP A 212 -12.54 26.30 9.69
CA ASP A 212 -13.93 26.05 10.08
C ASP A 212 -14.08 25.29 11.41
N LEU A 213 -13.05 24.51 11.78
CA LEU A 213 -13.08 23.65 12.97
C LEU A 213 -12.17 24.11 14.10
N GLY A 214 -11.34 25.14 13.94
CA GLY A 214 -10.29 25.52 14.91
C GLY A 214 -10.76 25.75 16.36
N GLU A 215 -12.04 26.10 16.57
CA GLU A 215 -12.61 26.22 17.92
C GLU A 215 -13.01 24.89 18.57
N ARG A 216 -13.17 23.83 17.78
CA ARG A 216 -13.71 22.52 18.20
C ARG A 216 -12.71 21.38 18.06
N VAL A 217 -11.92 21.39 17.00
CA VAL A 217 -10.95 20.33 16.65
C VAL A 217 -9.68 21.00 16.17
N THR A 218 -8.53 20.59 16.69
CA THR A 218 -7.24 21.04 16.19
C THR A 218 -6.82 20.14 15.04
N VAL A 219 -6.77 20.66 13.82
CA VAL A 219 -6.31 19.91 12.63
C VAL A 219 -4.89 20.35 12.30
N ALA A 220 -3.91 19.46 12.39
CA ALA A 220 -2.51 19.76 12.13
C ALA A 220 -1.97 18.94 10.97
N LEU A 221 -1.47 19.62 9.94
CA LEU A 221 -0.74 18.97 8.85
C LEU A 221 0.68 18.68 9.31
N VAL A 222 1.17 17.45 9.16
CA VAL A 222 2.54 17.05 9.44
C VAL A 222 3.18 16.64 8.11
N SER A 223 4.19 17.37 7.66
CA SER A 223 4.85 17.14 6.37
C SER A 223 6.35 16.99 6.53
N THR A 224 7.01 16.28 5.62
CA THR A 224 8.48 16.12 5.65
C THR A 224 9.22 17.36 5.14
N ALA A 225 8.53 18.21 4.40
CA ALA A 225 9.01 19.54 4.03
C ALA A 225 7.80 20.46 3.80
N PRO A 226 7.98 21.79 3.83
CA PRO A 226 6.89 22.74 3.65
C PRO A 226 6.12 22.51 2.34
N THR A 227 4.79 22.44 2.41
CA THR A 227 3.94 22.27 1.22
C THR A 227 3.77 23.59 0.47
N ASN A 228 3.64 23.53 -0.86
CA ASN A 228 3.42 24.73 -1.67
C ASN A 228 2.08 25.42 -1.35
N HIS A 229 1.05 24.64 -1.01
CA HIS A 229 -0.20 25.18 -0.47
C HIS A 229 0.03 25.53 1.01
N VAL A 230 -0.07 26.82 1.33
CA VAL A 230 0.13 27.31 2.70
C VAL A 230 -1.15 27.07 3.48
N VAL A 231 -1.11 26.11 4.39
CA VAL A 231 -2.17 25.89 5.37
C VAL A 231 -1.82 26.62 6.68
N PRO A 232 -2.82 27.13 7.42
CA PRO A 232 -2.61 27.84 8.69
C PRO A 232 -1.74 27.08 9.69
N PHE A 233 -1.84 25.76 9.72
CA PHE A 233 -1.20 24.95 10.73
C PHE A 233 -0.47 23.73 10.15
N GLU A 234 0.80 23.96 9.77
CA GLU A 234 1.70 22.97 9.20
C GLU A 234 2.95 22.77 10.08
N LEU A 235 3.21 21.52 10.44
CA LEU A 235 4.35 21.06 11.23
C LEU A 235 5.32 20.28 10.34
N ILE A 236 6.62 20.56 10.50
CA ILE A 236 7.67 19.98 9.67
C ILE A 236 8.39 18.87 10.44
N ASP A 237 8.37 17.65 9.89
CA ASP A 237 9.08 16.47 10.39
C ASP A 237 10.02 15.92 9.30
N GLU A 238 11.14 16.61 9.10
CA GLU A 238 12.14 16.29 8.06
C GLU A 238 12.66 14.86 8.15
N GLN A 239 12.86 14.37 9.37
CA GLN A 239 13.44 13.05 9.64
C GLN A 239 12.40 11.92 9.66
N ARG A 240 11.12 12.23 9.48
CA ARG A 240 10.00 11.27 9.53
C ARG A 240 9.89 10.52 10.87
N LEU A 241 10.39 11.09 11.96
CA LEU A 241 10.39 10.44 13.28
C LEU A 241 8.97 10.28 13.81
N SER A 242 8.11 11.27 13.56
CA SER A 242 6.68 11.22 13.89
C SER A 242 5.93 10.24 13.00
N PHE A 243 6.25 10.19 11.70
CA PHE A 243 5.66 9.18 10.81
C PHE A 243 5.93 7.77 11.35
N ALA A 244 7.17 7.49 11.77
CA ALA A 244 7.54 6.21 12.35
C ALA A 244 6.84 5.93 13.69
N SER A 245 6.79 6.90 14.60
CA SER A 245 6.18 6.73 15.93
C SER A 245 4.67 6.47 15.86
N TYR A 246 3.98 7.08 14.90
CA TYR A 246 2.55 6.86 14.65
C TYR A 246 2.25 5.64 13.75
N GLY A 247 3.29 4.98 13.23
CA GLY A 247 3.16 3.81 12.35
C GLY A 247 2.66 4.15 10.94
N ILE A 248 2.95 5.36 10.47
CA ILE A 248 2.55 5.88 9.17
C ILE A 248 3.55 5.43 8.10
N THR A 249 3.11 4.52 7.24
CA THR A 249 3.92 3.97 6.14
C THR A 249 3.50 4.48 4.76
N ALA A 250 2.40 5.24 4.67
CA ALA A 250 1.88 5.84 3.46
C ALA A 250 1.23 7.20 3.77
N THR A 251 1.06 8.04 2.76
CA THR A 251 0.40 9.35 2.87
C THR A 251 -0.61 9.53 1.72
N PRO A 252 -1.69 10.30 1.89
CA PRO A 252 -2.06 10.96 3.14
C PRO A 252 -2.62 9.94 4.14
N SER A 253 -2.26 10.10 5.40
CA SER A 253 -2.82 9.33 6.52
C SER A 253 -3.15 10.28 7.66
N ALA A 254 -4.10 9.94 8.51
CA ALA A 254 -4.44 10.75 9.66
C ALA A 254 -4.59 9.94 10.94
N VAL A 255 -4.32 10.58 12.07
CA VAL A 255 -4.46 10.02 13.41
C VAL A 255 -5.28 10.98 14.26
N LEU A 256 -6.37 10.47 14.84
CA LEU A 256 -7.20 11.20 15.79
C LEU A 256 -6.74 10.89 17.21
N ILE A 257 -6.47 11.94 17.96
CA ILE A 257 -6.03 11.90 19.36
C ILE A 257 -7.01 12.72 20.19
N ASP A 258 -7.40 12.19 21.33
CA ASP A 258 -8.18 12.92 22.33
C ASP A 258 -7.64 12.61 23.72
N ASN A 259 -7.51 13.62 24.58
CA ASN A 259 -6.98 13.48 25.94
C ASN A 259 -5.66 12.66 26.02
N GLY A 260 -4.73 12.91 25.08
CA GLY A 260 -3.44 12.22 25.01
C GLY A 260 -3.51 10.75 24.57
N ARG A 261 -4.65 10.28 24.06
CA ARG A 261 -4.86 8.89 23.62
C ARG A 261 -5.23 8.82 22.15
N ARG A 262 -4.63 7.88 21.42
CA ARG A 262 -5.00 7.60 20.02
C ARG A 262 -6.37 6.96 19.99
N LEU A 263 -7.34 7.57 19.32
CA LEU A 263 -8.68 6.99 19.16
C LEU A 263 -8.79 6.16 17.88
N SER A 264 -8.29 6.69 16.77
CA SER A 264 -8.38 6.02 15.47
C SER A 264 -7.34 6.55 14.49
N SER A 265 -7.16 5.84 13.38
CA SER A 265 -6.34 6.28 12.26
C SER A 265 -7.01 5.96 10.93
N ALA A 266 -6.71 6.76 9.92
CA ALA A 266 -7.22 6.64 8.57
C ALA A 266 -6.09 6.77 7.55
N SER A 267 -6.27 6.17 6.37
CA SER A 267 -5.34 6.30 5.25
C SER A 267 -6.13 6.56 3.97
N GLY A 268 -5.69 7.55 3.19
CA GLY A 268 -6.39 8.04 2.00
C GLY A 268 -7.41 9.13 2.31
N ALA A 269 -7.62 10.04 1.36
CA ALA A 269 -8.47 11.23 1.52
C ALA A 269 -9.90 10.93 2.00
N PRO A 270 -10.65 9.93 1.44
CA PRO A 270 -12.01 9.64 1.91
C PRO A 270 -12.06 9.23 3.39
N ALA A 271 -11.17 8.33 3.80
CA ALA A 271 -11.14 7.88 5.19
C ALA A 271 -10.69 9.00 6.15
N ILE A 272 -9.87 9.94 5.69
CA ILE A 272 -9.47 11.12 6.48
C ILE A 272 -10.67 12.05 6.67
N LYS A 273 -11.52 12.26 5.66
CA LYS A 273 -12.77 13.02 5.78
C LYS A 273 -13.65 12.44 6.88
N ASP A 274 -13.89 11.14 6.84
CA ASP A 274 -14.69 10.44 7.85
C ASP A 274 -14.07 10.56 9.26
N LEU A 275 -12.75 10.47 9.35
CA LEU A 275 -12.01 10.64 10.60
C LEU A 275 -12.16 12.06 11.18
N VAL A 276 -12.10 13.09 10.34
CA VAL A 276 -12.30 14.49 10.74
C VAL A 276 -13.74 14.71 11.20
N GLN A 277 -14.73 14.16 10.50
CA GLN A 277 -16.13 14.21 10.95
C GLN A 277 -16.31 13.52 12.30
N ARG A 278 -15.64 12.39 12.52
CA ARG A 278 -15.63 11.70 13.81
C ARG A 278 -15.00 12.56 14.92
N ALA A 279 -13.93 13.30 14.61
CA ALA A 279 -13.31 14.23 15.55
C ALA A 279 -14.29 15.32 15.99
N VAL A 280 -15.13 15.83 15.08
CA VAL A 280 -16.19 16.80 15.39
C VAL A 280 -17.24 16.19 16.32
N GLN A 281 -17.62 14.93 16.12
CA GLN A 281 -18.55 14.22 17.02
C GLN A 281 -17.96 14.07 18.44
N VAL A 282 -16.69 13.65 18.55
CA VAL A 282 -15.96 13.55 19.83
C VAL A 282 -15.89 14.91 20.54
N ALA A 283 -15.63 15.99 19.79
CA ALA A 283 -15.63 17.35 20.33
C ALA A 283 -17.02 17.81 20.81
N ALA A 284 -18.10 17.37 20.14
CA ALA A 284 -19.46 17.67 20.56
C ALA A 284 -19.83 16.93 21.84
N GLU A 285 -19.54 15.62 21.92
CA GLU A 285 -19.81 14.78 23.09
C GLU A 285 -19.14 15.33 24.35
N SER A 286 -17.85 15.69 24.28
CA SER A 286 -17.09 16.27 25.39
C SER A 286 -17.65 17.63 25.86
N ARG A 287 -18.10 18.49 24.93
CA ARG A 287 -18.80 19.74 25.28
C ARG A 287 -20.16 19.49 25.94
N PHE A 288 -20.90 18.47 25.49
CA PHE A 288 -22.17 18.08 26.11
C PHE A 288 -21.98 17.55 27.52
N THR A 289 -20.93 16.76 27.80
CA THR A 289 -20.62 16.32 29.18
C THR A 289 -20.34 17.50 30.10
N ARG A 290 -19.60 18.51 29.60
CA ARG A 290 -19.26 19.73 30.35
C ARG A 290 -20.48 20.62 30.59
N ARG A 291 -21.32 20.83 29.57
CA ARG A 291 -22.61 21.55 29.71
C ARG A 291 -23.60 20.78 30.56
N GLY A 292 -23.61 19.45 30.55
CA GLY A 292 -24.40 18.60 31.43
C GLY A 292 -23.99 18.76 32.89
N LEU A 293 -22.69 18.82 33.18
CA LEU A 293 -22.16 19.16 34.50
C LEU A 293 -22.57 20.58 34.94
N LEU A 294 -22.50 21.57 34.04
CA LEU A 294 -22.93 22.94 34.34
C LEU A 294 -24.45 23.08 34.47
N ARG A 295 -25.23 22.27 33.73
CA ARG A 295 -26.69 22.16 33.90
C ARG A 295 -27.05 21.49 35.22
N HIS A 296 -26.29 20.51 35.70
CA HIS A 296 -26.48 19.99 37.06
C HIS A 296 -26.07 20.99 38.16
N ALA A 297 -25.24 21.99 37.84
CA ALA A 297 -24.98 23.11 38.74
C ALA A 297 -26.07 24.22 38.67
N SER A 298 -26.95 24.22 37.67
CA SER A 298 -28.01 25.24 37.47
C SER A 298 -29.44 24.70 37.43
N VAL A 299 -29.63 23.38 37.46
CA VAL A 299 -30.91 22.68 37.62
C VAL A 299 -30.91 21.93 38.97
N GLY A 300 -30.38 22.58 40.00
CA GLY A 300 -30.77 22.31 41.37
C GLY A 300 -31.97 23.18 41.72
N LEU A 301 -33.09 23.05 41.00
CA LEU A 301 -34.46 23.52 41.31
C LEU A 301 -35.30 23.61 40.02
N ALA A 302 -35.75 22.45 39.49
CA ALA A 302 -37.07 22.29 38.85
C ALA A 302 -37.17 20.92 38.15
N SER A 303 -37.89 20.03 38.82
CA SER A 303 -38.94 19.14 38.26
C SER A 303 -38.57 18.06 37.25
N ALA A 304 -38.46 16.86 37.82
CA ALA A 304 -38.96 15.55 37.41
C ALA A 304 -39.93 15.43 36.20
N GLY A 305 -39.78 14.30 35.49
CA GLY A 305 -40.71 13.75 34.49
C GLY A 305 -40.42 14.31 33.10
N VAL A 306 -40.12 13.54 32.07
CA VAL A 306 -40.96 12.49 31.47
C VAL A 306 -40.08 11.69 30.49
N LEU A 307 -40.17 10.36 30.52
CA LEU A 307 -39.78 9.47 29.42
C LEU A 307 -40.97 9.34 28.45
N PRO A 308 -40.72 9.19 27.15
CA PRO A 308 -41.25 7.99 26.51
C PRO A 308 -40.29 7.33 25.52
N ALA A 309 -40.55 6.04 25.34
CA ALA A 309 -39.89 5.11 24.45
C ALA A 309 -40.59 5.00 23.08
N LEU A 310 -39.88 4.36 22.15
CA LEU A 310 -40.34 3.65 20.93
C LEU A 310 -40.79 4.49 19.73
N ALA A 311 -40.16 4.25 18.56
CA ALA A 311 -40.73 3.40 17.51
C ALA A 311 -39.79 3.32 16.28
N ALA A 312 -39.78 2.16 15.63
CA ALA A 312 -39.12 1.88 14.36
C ALA A 312 -40.19 1.49 13.31
N CYS A 313 -39.76 1.57 12.03
CA CYS A 313 -40.46 1.22 10.78
C CYS A 313 -41.50 2.27 10.33
N ASP A 314 -41.66 2.65 9.06
CA ASP A 314 -41.33 2.03 7.76
C ASP A 314 -41.48 3.12 6.66
N THR A 315 -40.95 2.87 5.46
CA THR A 315 -41.60 3.02 4.14
C THR A 315 -40.55 3.20 3.03
N GLY A 316 -40.58 2.26 2.08
CA GLY A 316 -39.61 2.13 1.00
C GLY A 316 -39.84 3.03 -0.21
N HIS A 317 -38.99 2.82 -1.21
CA HIS A 317 -39.21 3.24 -2.58
C HIS A 317 -38.77 2.14 -3.56
N ASN A 318 -39.71 1.79 -4.44
CA ASN A 318 -39.51 1.02 -5.66
C ASN A 318 -38.51 1.73 -6.59
N GLY A 319 -37.61 0.97 -7.20
CA GLY A 319 -36.69 1.42 -8.23
C GLY A 319 -36.55 0.38 -9.33
N THR A 320 -37.19 0.68 -10.45
CA THR A 320 -37.20 0.00 -11.74
C THR A 320 -35.83 -0.35 -12.33
N ALA A 321 -35.82 -1.40 -13.16
CA ALA A 321 -34.72 -1.83 -14.01
C ALA A 321 -34.05 -0.66 -14.78
N SER A 322 -32.73 -0.61 -14.76
CA SER A 322 -31.90 0.33 -15.53
C SER A 322 -30.78 -0.45 -16.23
N LEU A 323 -30.58 -0.17 -17.52
CA LEU A 323 -29.53 -0.71 -18.39
C LEU A 323 -28.17 -0.78 -17.69
N ASP A 324 -27.40 -1.82 -17.98
CA ASP A 324 -26.05 -2.08 -17.43
C ASP A 324 -25.13 -0.85 -17.60
N THR A 325 -25.06 -0.01 -16.55
CA THR A 325 -24.63 1.40 -16.62
C THR A 325 -23.11 1.59 -16.53
N LYS A 326 -22.34 0.50 -16.67
CA LYS A 326 -20.91 0.46 -16.28
C LYS A 326 -19.92 0.35 -17.43
N ALA A 327 -20.39 0.28 -18.68
CA ALA A 327 -19.54 0.09 -19.86
C ALA A 327 -20.00 0.95 -21.05
N LEU A 328 -19.07 1.71 -21.65
CA LEU A 328 -19.32 2.51 -22.85
C LEU A 328 -18.16 2.37 -23.84
N GLU A 329 -18.44 1.95 -25.07
CA GLU A 329 -17.44 1.92 -26.14
C GLU A 329 -17.28 3.30 -26.81
N VAL A 330 -16.03 3.72 -26.99
CA VAL A 330 -15.62 5.00 -27.56
C VAL A 330 -14.46 4.77 -28.52
N ASP A 331 -14.74 4.79 -29.82
CA ASP A 331 -13.75 4.70 -30.90
C ASP A 331 -12.80 3.50 -30.72
N GLY A 332 -13.36 2.31 -30.45
CA GLY A 332 -12.61 1.06 -30.27
C GLY A 332 -11.95 0.88 -28.89
N ALA A 333 -12.17 1.80 -27.95
CA ALA A 333 -11.76 1.68 -26.56
C ALA A 333 -12.98 1.60 -25.62
N TRP A 334 -12.83 0.95 -24.48
CA TRP A 334 -13.87 0.71 -23.48
C TRP A 334 -13.68 1.59 -22.27
N LEU A 335 -14.66 2.45 -22.01
CA LEU A 335 -14.79 3.23 -20.79
C LEU A 335 -15.59 2.42 -19.76
N CYS A 336 -14.97 2.11 -18.63
CA CYS A 336 -15.53 1.22 -17.61
C CYS A 336 -15.54 1.89 -16.24
N ASP A 337 -16.63 1.75 -15.49
CA ASP A 337 -16.70 2.13 -14.06
C ASP A 337 -16.45 0.91 -13.17
N GLN A 338 -15.21 0.76 -12.72
CA GLN A 338 -14.77 -0.38 -11.90
C GLN A 338 -13.46 -0.07 -11.18
N THR A 339 -12.93 -1.04 -10.43
CA THR A 339 -11.59 -0.96 -9.83
C THR A 339 -10.52 -1.14 -10.90
N PHE A 340 -9.54 -0.24 -10.94
CA PHE A 340 -8.39 -0.30 -11.86
C PHE A 340 -7.11 0.23 -11.20
N ALA A 341 -5.96 -0.05 -11.79
CA ALA A 341 -4.68 0.55 -11.40
C ALA A 341 -4.39 1.83 -12.20
N LEU A 342 -4.32 2.95 -11.52
CA LEU A 342 -4.02 4.25 -12.10
C LEU A 342 -2.51 4.49 -12.10
N CYS A 343 -1.93 4.41 -13.30
CA CYS A 343 -0.50 4.63 -13.52
C CYS A 343 -0.19 5.99 -14.16
N THR A 344 -1.17 6.87 -14.36
CA THR A 344 -1.05 8.11 -15.16
C THR A 344 0.11 9.03 -14.73
N THR A 345 0.50 8.99 -13.45
CA THR A 345 1.61 9.77 -12.87
C THR A 345 2.68 8.88 -12.22
N ALA A 346 2.67 7.56 -12.50
CA ALA A 346 3.48 6.61 -11.76
C ALA A 346 4.96 6.68 -12.15
N PRO A 347 5.88 6.77 -11.17
CA PRO A 347 7.28 6.47 -11.41
C PRO A 347 7.49 4.97 -11.54
N CYS A 348 8.47 4.60 -12.34
CA CYS A 348 8.77 3.22 -12.66
C CYS A 348 10.25 2.94 -12.49
N VAL A 349 10.55 1.70 -12.15
CA VAL A 349 11.92 1.18 -12.11
C VAL A 349 12.09 0.12 -13.19
N PRO A 350 13.22 0.07 -13.92
CA PRO A 350 13.48 -1.03 -14.84
C PRO A 350 13.36 -2.36 -14.10
N SER A 351 12.66 -3.32 -14.72
CA SER A 351 12.64 -4.67 -14.18
C SER A 351 14.06 -5.23 -14.19
N ALA A 352 14.52 -5.69 -13.04
CA ALA A 352 15.82 -6.35 -12.90
C ALA A 352 15.92 -7.64 -13.74
N THR A 353 14.81 -8.15 -14.25
CA THR A 353 14.70 -9.48 -14.86
C THR A 353 14.36 -9.44 -16.35
N ASP A 354 13.64 -8.40 -16.78
CA ASP A 354 13.24 -8.21 -18.18
C ASP A 354 13.51 -6.76 -18.62
N PRO A 355 14.49 -6.53 -19.52
CA PRO A 355 14.84 -5.19 -19.98
C PRO A 355 13.76 -4.54 -20.87
N THR A 356 12.68 -5.25 -21.18
CA THR A 356 11.49 -4.74 -21.88
C THR A 356 10.37 -4.35 -20.92
N ILE A 357 10.54 -4.54 -19.60
CA ILE A 357 9.53 -4.25 -18.58
C ILE A 357 10.07 -3.23 -17.59
N SER A 358 9.21 -2.28 -17.20
CA SER A 358 9.41 -1.38 -16.08
C SER A 358 8.29 -1.63 -15.07
N VAL A 359 8.64 -1.79 -13.80
CA VAL A 359 7.69 -1.99 -12.72
C VAL A 359 7.29 -0.62 -12.19
N CYS A 360 6.03 -0.27 -12.39
CA CYS A 360 5.47 1.01 -11.97
C CYS A 360 4.63 0.84 -10.71
N ASP A 361 4.71 1.82 -9.81
CA ASP A 361 3.94 1.85 -8.57
C ASP A 361 2.68 2.69 -8.77
N CYS A 362 1.55 2.01 -9.00
CA CYS A 362 0.29 2.61 -9.40
C CYS A 362 -0.72 2.65 -8.25
N VAL A 363 -1.67 3.58 -8.30
CA VAL A 363 -2.70 3.72 -7.27
C VAL A 363 -3.93 2.92 -7.66
N VAL A 364 -4.47 2.12 -6.76
CA VAL A 364 -5.73 1.40 -6.99
C VAL A 364 -6.89 2.33 -6.69
N VAL A 365 -7.76 2.52 -7.67
CA VAL A 365 -8.88 3.46 -7.59
C VAL A 365 -10.14 2.83 -8.19
N ASN A 366 -11.30 3.33 -7.78
CA ASN A 366 -12.58 3.00 -8.39
C ASN A 366 -13.05 4.22 -9.20
N GLY A 367 -13.63 3.97 -10.37
CA GLY A 367 -14.23 5.00 -11.20
C GLY A 367 -14.10 4.71 -12.68
N TYR A 368 -14.44 5.72 -13.49
CA TYR A 368 -14.33 5.64 -14.93
C TYR A 368 -12.87 5.64 -15.41
N SER A 369 -12.54 4.65 -16.23
CA SER A 369 -11.25 4.51 -16.88
C SER A 369 -11.36 3.85 -18.24
N ILE A 370 -10.48 4.26 -19.16
CA ILE A 370 -10.48 3.78 -20.54
C ILE A 370 -9.29 2.87 -20.83
N GLY A 371 -9.54 1.86 -21.66
CA GLY A 371 -8.57 0.88 -22.13
C GLY A 371 -9.13 0.19 -23.38
N PHE A 372 -8.30 -0.55 -24.11
CA PHE A 372 -8.70 -1.33 -25.28
C PHE A 372 -9.30 -2.69 -24.93
N LYS A 373 -9.05 -3.19 -23.71
CA LYS A 373 -9.71 -4.38 -23.18
C LYS A 373 -11.14 -4.07 -22.72
N THR A 374 -12.03 -5.05 -22.89
CA THR A 374 -13.44 -4.93 -22.47
C THR A 374 -13.55 -4.82 -20.94
N CYS A 375 -14.67 -4.29 -20.44
CA CYS A 375 -14.86 -4.14 -18.99
C CYS A 375 -14.75 -5.48 -18.22
N PRO A 376 -15.35 -6.60 -18.69
CA PRO A 376 -15.15 -7.91 -18.05
C PRO A 376 -13.70 -8.39 -18.02
N GLU A 377 -12.92 -8.15 -19.09
CA GLU A 377 -11.48 -8.51 -19.14
C GLU A 377 -10.60 -7.67 -18.20
N ARG A 378 -11.09 -6.47 -17.83
CA ARG A 378 -10.44 -5.52 -16.93
C ARG A 378 -10.97 -5.57 -15.50
N ALA A 379 -12.04 -6.32 -15.25
CA ALA A 379 -12.63 -6.44 -13.93
C ALA A 379 -11.63 -7.08 -12.94
N GLN A 380 -11.61 -6.56 -11.72
CA GLN A 380 -10.75 -7.09 -10.67
C GLN A 380 -11.13 -8.54 -10.34
N SER A 381 -10.11 -9.39 -10.15
CA SER A 381 -10.26 -10.76 -9.67
C SER A 381 -9.25 -11.05 -8.56
N GLY A 382 -9.72 -11.12 -7.32
CA GLY A 382 -8.84 -11.23 -6.14
C GLY A 382 -7.92 -10.02 -6.01
N THR A 383 -6.60 -10.25 -5.99
CA THR A 383 -5.58 -9.18 -6.00
C THR A 383 -5.17 -8.76 -7.41
N SER A 384 -5.70 -9.39 -8.46
CA SER A 384 -5.40 -9.04 -9.84
C SER A 384 -6.28 -7.91 -10.31
N VAL A 385 -5.68 -6.85 -10.82
CA VAL A 385 -6.35 -5.69 -11.43
C VAL A 385 -5.63 -5.33 -12.73
N ARG A 386 -6.29 -4.60 -13.64
CA ARG A 386 -5.62 -4.04 -14.83
C ARG A 386 -5.41 -2.56 -14.69
N SER A 387 -4.29 -2.07 -15.20
CA SER A 387 -4.09 -0.64 -15.32
C SER A 387 -4.88 -0.06 -16.48
N ALA A 388 -5.25 1.19 -16.33
CA ALA A 388 -6.04 1.89 -17.32
C ALA A 388 -5.81 3.39 -17.28
N PHE A 389 -6.18 4.06 -18.36
CA PHE A 389 -6.08 5.52 -18.43
C PHE A 389 -7.30 6.16 -17.76
N SER A 390 -7.04 7.11 -16.88
CA SER A 390 -8.05 7.98 -16.29
C SER A 390 -7.37 9.25 -15.80
N THR A 391 -8.15 10.32 -15.69
CA THR A 391 -7.70 11.57 -15.09
C THR A 391 -8.14 11.73 -13.63
N VAL A 392 -8.65 10.68 -12.98
CA VAL A 392 -9.24 10.79 -11.63
C VAL A 392 -8.31 11.40 -10.58
N ASN A 393 -6.99 11.24 -10.72
CA ASN A 393 -5.99 11.85 -9.81
C ASN A 393 -5.14 12.94 -10.46
N VAL A 394 -5.53 13.47 -11.64
CA VAL A 394 -4.87 14.61 -12.27
C VAL A 394 -5.88 15.71 -12.55
N ASN A 395 -5.50 16.95 -12.31
CA ASN A 395 -6.32 18.14 -12.50
C ASN A 395 -5.52 19.20 -13.27
N THR A 396 -6.08 20.39 -13.45
CA THR A 396 -5.45 21.50 -14.20
C THR A 396 -4.11 21.99 -13.63
N GLU A 397 -3.76 21.64 -12.38
CA GLU A 397 -2.48 21.98 -11.76
C GLU A 397 -1.35 21.03 -12.18
N PHE A 398 -1.68 19.88 -12.79
CA PHE A 398 -0.68 19.06 -13.44
C PHE A 398 -0.31 19.67 -14.78
N GLY A 399 0.92 19.45 -15.21
CA GLY A 399 1.33 19.70 -16.57
C GLY A 399 1.59 18.40 -17.33
N VAL A 400 1.35 18.42 -18.63
CA VAL A 400 1.76 17.35 -19.54
C VAL A 400 3.21 17.61 -19.91
N LEU A 401 4.12 16.90 -19.24
CA LEU A 401 5.55 16.94 -19.52
C LEU A 401 5.83 16.15 -20.80
N SER A 402 6.53 16.78 -21.74
CA SER A 402 7.01 16.13 -22.96
C SER A 402 8.48 15.76 -22.77
N CYS A 403 8.78 14.47 -22.82
CA CYS A 403 10.14 13.97 -22.76
C CYS A 403 10.66 13.67 -24.17
N PRO A 404 11.92 14.04 -24.47
CA PRO A 404 12.49 13.90 -25.81
C PRO A 404 12.66 12.44 -26.21
N SER A 405 12.85 12.19 -27.51
CA SER A 405 13.23 10.87 -27.99
C SER A 405 14.60 10.46 -27.42
N GLY A 406 14.76 9.18 -27.09
CA GLY A 406 16.02 8.61 -26.58
C GLY A 406 16.06 8.43 -25.06
N VAL A 407 15.06 8.93 -24.31
CA VAL A 407 14.86 8.56 -22.91
C VAL A 407 13.83 7.43 -22.79
N PRO A 408 14.06 6.41 -21.93
CA PRO A 408 13.12 5.32 -21.75
C PRO A 408 11.88 5.75 -20.95
N TRP A 409 10.71 5.31 -21.38
CA TRP A 409 9.43 5.51 -20.68
C TRP A 409 8.63 4.20 -20.62
N ALA A 410 7.58 4.15 -19.81
CA ALA A 410 6.79 2.94 -19.59
C ALA A 410 5.35 3.08 -20.12
N ASN A 411 4.92 2.16 -20.98
CA ASN A 411 3.54 2.03 -21.41
C ASN A 411 2.78 1.10 -20.44
N CYS A 412 1.89 1.71 -19.66
CA CYS A 412 1.08 1.01 -18.66
C CYS A 412 -0.38 0.82 -19.06
N LEU A 413 -0.78 0.97 -20.32
CA LEU A 413 -2.19 0.80 -20.69
C LEU A 413 -2.57 -0.69 -20.78
N ASP A 414 -3.65 -1.10 -20.11
CA ASP A 414 -4.21 -2.48 -20.07
C ASP A 414 -3.27 -3.58 -19.56
N VAL A 415 -2.15 -3.22 -18.92
CA VAL A 415 -1.23 -4.21 -18.34
C VAL A 415 -1.81 -4.82 -17.06
N GLU A 416 -1.38 -6.03 -16.77
CA GLU A 416 -1.78 -6.71 -15.53
C GLU A 416 -0.99 -6.16 -14.35
N CYS A 417 -1.70 -5.91 -13.27
CA CYS A 417 -1.17 -5.36 -12.03
C CYS A 417 -1.61 -6.22 -10.85
N GLU A 418 -0.76 -6.25 -9.84
CA GLU A 418 -1.04 -6.96 -8.60
C GLU A 418 -1.20 -5.96 -7.47
N ILE A 419 -2.37 -5.98 -6.83
CA ILE A 419 -2.68 -5.18 -5.65
C ILE A 419 -1.76 -5.64 -4.51
N ASP A 420 -1.10 -4.68 -3.86
CA ASP A 420 -0.21 -4.96 -2.76
C ASP A 420 -1.02 -5.53 -1.56
N PRO A 421 -0.71 -6.75 -1.08
CA PRO A 421 -1.46 -7.38 0.01
C PRO A 421 -1.29 -6.66 1.35
N THR A 422 -0.25 -5.82 1.47
CA THR A 422 0.01 -4.96 2.64
C THR A 422 -0.57 -3.56 2.49
N ASN A 423 -0.88 -3.14 1.27
CA ASN A 423 -1.50 -1.85 0.96
C ASN A 423 -2.46 -1.94 -0.24
N PRO A 424 -3.75 -2.25 -0.02
CA PRO A 424 -4.72 -2.41 -1.11
C PRO A 424 -4.95 -1.17 -1.99
N ALA A 425 -4.46 0.00 -1.58
CA ALA A 425 -4.51 1.24 -2.37
C ALA A 425 -3.37 1.33 -3.41
N ARG A 426 -2.45 0.37 -3.46
CA ARG A 426 -1.33 0.32 -4.40
C ARG A 426 -1.35 -0.96 -5.20
N ALA A 427 -0.89 -0.88 -6.44
CA ALA A 427 -0.67 -2.03 -7.29
C ALA A 427 0.67 -1.88 -8.03
N ARG A 428 1.42 -2.99 -8.12
CA ARG A 428 2.62 -3.04 -8.96
C ARG A 428 2.20 -3.50 -10.35
N CYS A 429 2.46 -2.67 -11.34
CA CYS A 429 2.13 -2.93 -12.73
C CYS A 429 3.40 -3.24 -13.53
N GLN A 430 3.36 -4.28 -14.35
CA GLN A 430 4.46 -4.65 -15.24
C GLN A 430 4.25 -3.97 -16.60
N CYS A 431 4.75 -2.75 -16.72
CA CYS A 431 4.56 -1.91 -17.89
C CYS A 431 5.63 -2.14 -18.95
N ILE A 432 5.28 -1.97 -20.22
CA ILE A 432 6.21 -2.18 -21.33
C ILE A 432 7.15 -0.99 -21.43
N THR A 433 8.45 -1.23 -21.38
CA THR A 433 9.48 -0.19 -21.53
C THR A 433 9.66 0.14 -23.00
N VAL A 434 9.44 1.40 -23.35
CA VAL A 434 9.65 1.96 -24.67
C VAL A 434 10.93 2.79 -24.63
N LYS A 435 11.88 2.48 -25.51
CA LYS A 435 13.22 3.09 -25.53
C LYS A 435 13.40 4.17 -26.61
N THR A 436 12.43 4.27 -27.50
CA THR A 436 12.51 5.09 -28.71
C THR A 436 11.22 5.86 -28.89
N GLY A 437 11.33 7.10 -29.36
CA GLY A 437 10.19 7.98 -29.58
C GLY A 437 9.93 8.89 -28.38
N GLU A 438 9.34 10.04 -28.68
CA GLU A 438 8.93 11.03 -27.69
C GLU A 438 7.82 10.46 -26.81
N SER A 439 7.70 11.01 -25.60
CA SER A 439 6.66 10.61 -24.67
C SER A 439 6.03 11.79 -23.96
N ARG A 440 4.78 11.61 -23.57
CA ARG A 440 4.03 12.54 -22.74
C ARG A 440 3.62 11.85 -21.45
N THR A 441 3.91 12.50 -20.33
CA THR A 441 3.54 12.01 -19.01
C THR A 441 2.90 13.12 -18.18
N PHE A 442 2.05 12.73 -17.24
CA PHE A 442 1.55 13.63 -16.19
C PHE A 442 2.43 13.56 -14.93
N GLY A 443 3.47 12.72 -14.94
CA GLY A 443 4.51 12.70 -13.92
C GLY A 443 5.57 13.78 -14.13
N GLY A 444 6.57 13.83 -13.25
CA GLY A 444 7.72 14.73 -13.40
C GLY A 444 7.48 16.21 -13.06
N GLY A 445 6.23 16.65 -12.86
CA GLY A 445 5.95 17.99 -12.33
C GLY A 445 6.47 19.15 -13.20
N CYS A 446 6.47 18.96 -14.52
CA CYS A 446 7.08 19.88 -15.49
C CYS A 446 8.60 20.08 -15.36
N ASP A 447 9.29 19.24 -14.61
CA ASP A 447 10.75 19.23 -14.56
C ASP A 447 11.30 18.24 -15.61
N THR A 448 11.95 18.78 -16.65
CA THR A 448 12.51 18.02 -17.77
C THR A 448 13.70 17.16 -17.36
N ASP A 449 14.40 17.48 -16.27
CA ASP A 449 15.51 16.65 -15.76
C ASP A 449 15.00 15.27 -15.33
N THR A 450 13.74 15.20 -14.88
CA THR A 450 13.11 13.94 -14.46
C THR A 450 12.90 12.95 -15.59
N CYS A 451 12.92 13.40 -16.86
CA CYS A 451 12.84 12.53 -18.03
C CYS A 451 14.05 11.58 -18.11
N THR A 452 15.19 11.96 -17.53
CA THR A 452 16.41 11.13 -17.53
C THR A 452 16.63 10.40 -16.20
N SER A 453 16.20 11.00 -15.08
CA SER A 453 16.39 10.40 -13.76
C SER A 453 15.35 9.32 -13.42
N THR A 454 14.15 9.38 -14.02
CA THR A 454 13.01 8.55 -13.65
C THR A 454 12.32 8.04 -14.92
N ILE A 455 12.06 6.73 -14.98
CA ILE A 455 11.18 6.18 -16.02
C ILE A 455 9.75 6.48 -15.60
N TRP A 456 9.05 7.30 -16.38
CA TRP A 456 7.65 7.60 -16.12
C TRP A 456 6.73 6.70 -16.91
N SER A 457 5.59 6.36 -16.31
CA SER A 457 4.43 5.92 -17.08
C SER A 457 4.00 7.05 -18.00
N ALA A 458 3.94 6.75 -19.29
CA ALA A 458 3.76 7.75 -20.34
C ALA A 458 3.05 7.13 -21.55
N ALA A 459 2.81 7.96 -22.55
CA ALA A 459 2.27 7.55 -23.84
C ALA A 459 2.90 8.37 -24.97
N THR A 460 2.70 7.93 -26.22
CA THR A 460 3.15 8.67 -27.39
C THR A 460 2.38 9.99 -27.55
N PRO A 461 2.95 11.02 -28.21
CA PRO A 461 2.30 12.32 -28.37
C PRO A 461 0.90 12.30 -29.01
N ASP A 462 0.66 11.30 -29.88
CA ASP A 462 -0.58 11.15 -30.67
C ASP A 462 -1.77 10.61 -29.87
N LEU A 463 -1.54 10.15 -28.62
CA LEU A 463 -2.49 9.87 -27.53
C LEU A 463 -3.99 9.82 -27.91
N PRO A 464 -4.49 8.74 -28.54
CA PRO A 464 -5.93 8.56 -28.74
C PRO A 464 -6.67 8.43 -27.40
N GLY A 465 -6.02 7.89 -26.36
CA GLY A 465 -6.64 7.61 -25.06
C GLY A 465 -7.18 8.83 -24.32
N SER A 466 -6.51 9.98 -24.35
CA SER A 466 -7.02 11.22 -23.72
C SER A 466 -8.24 11.77 -24.45
N THR A 467 -8.21 11.73 -25.79
CA THR A 467 -9.33 12.15 -26.64
C THR A 467 -10.53 11.22 -26.49
N GLN A 468 -10.30 9.91 -26.49
CA GLN A 468 -11.32 8.88 -26.26
C GLN A 468 -11.92 9.01 -24.86
N TYR A 469 -11.09 9.19 -23.82
CA TYR A 469 -11.57 9.39 -22.45
C TYR A 469 -12.45 10.65 -22.34
N LYS A 470 -11.97 11.80 -22.86
CA LYS A 470 -12.75 13.05 -22.87
C LYS A 470 -14.09 12.89 -23.59
N LYS A 471 -14.09 12.22 -24.75
CA LYS A 471 -15.29 11.94 -25.54
C LYS A 471 -16.26 11.04 -24.78
N GLY A 472 -15.77 9.99 -24.13
CA GLY A 472 -16.57 9.07 -23.32
C GLY A 472 -17.19 9.75 -22.10
N MET A 473 -16.38 10.46 -21.33
CA MET A 473 -16.83 11.22 -20.16
C MET A 473 -17.87 12.30 -20.53
N LYS A 474 -17.71 12.97 -21.68
CA LYS A 474 -18.74 13.89 -22.22
C LYS A 474 -20.06 13.17 -22.53
N LYS A 475 -20.02 11.97 -23.12
CA LYS A 475 -21.23 11.16 -23.38
C LYS A 475 -21.96 10.75 -22.09
N LEU A 476 -21.22 10.58 -20.98
CA LEU A 476 -21.77 10.28 -19.66
C LEU A 476 -22.26 11.53 -18.90
N GLY A 477 -22.18 12.73 -19.49
CA GLY A 477 -22.57 13.98 -18.82
C GLY A 477 -21.60 14.42 -17.72
N GLN A 478 -20.39 13.87 -17.69
CA GLN A 478 -19.35 14.18 -16.69
C GLN A 478 -18.11 14.76 -17.40
N PRO A 479 -18.14 16.01 -17.90
CA PRO A 479 -17.00 16.57 -18.62
C PRO A 479 -15.76 16.62 -17.72
N VAL A 480 -14.59 16.31 -18.31
CA VAL A 480 -13.30 16.34 -17.62
C VAL A 480 -12.39 17.39 -18.25
N GLU A 481 -11.70 18.13 -17.39
CA GLU A 481 -10.66 19.07 -17.80
C GLU A 481 -9.31 18.35 -17.83
N PHE A 482 -8.49 18.70 -18.81
CA PHE A 482 -7.16 18.11 -18.99
C PHE A 482 -6.09 19.12 -18.59
N PRO A 483 -5.01 18.64 -17.96
CA PRO A 483 -3.76 19.37 -17.76
C PRO A 483 -3.30 20.10 -19.03
N THR A 484 -2.76 21.32 -18.86
CA THR A 484 -2.09 22.02 -19.96
C THR A 484 -0.71 21.40 -20.21
N THR A 485 -0.16 21.59 -21.40
CA THR A 485 1.23 21.18 -21.69
C THR A 485 2.20 22.05 -20.90
N CYS A 486 3.23 21.43 -20.32
CA CYS A 486 4.28 22.16 -19.63
C CYS A 486 4.94 23.19 -20.59
N PRO A 487 5.39 24.34 -20.08
CA PRO A 487 6.18 25.27 -20.87
C PRO A 487 7.46 24.59 -21.39
N ALA A 488 7.85 24.94 -22.61
CA ALA A 488 8.98 24.35 -23.32
C ALA A 488 10.34 24.79 -22.74
#